data_AF-A0A0D8XFL8-F1
#
_entry.id   AF-A0A0D8XFL8-F1
#
_cell.length_a   1.000
_cell.length_b   1.000
_cell.length_c   1.000
_cell.angle_alpha   90.00
_cell.angle_beta   90.00
_cell.angle_gamma   90.00
#
_symmetry.space_group_name_H-M   'P 1'
#
loop_
_entity.id
_entity.type
_entity.pdbx_description
1 polymer ?
#
loop_
_entity_poly.entity_id
_entity_poly.type
_entity_poly.pdbx_seq_one_letter_code
_entity_poly.pdbx_strand_id
1 'polypeptide(L)'
;MNTLYTPIIETNRKIISVLHLAFLAHLRDGDFVLPLPEVASKFKWSFDYRHFLRMNPRISACTQSYLASRLVDILSPLVVACSSKDSLNLEISALQAVNRMCLNGFEFDNELCLNLLGKLRKQMELLELECHDFAGKSFNLDSSIQVSENENRNFSFQK
;
A
#
# COMPACT_ATOMS: atom_id res chain seq x y z
N MET A 1 15.89 -2.37 4.10
CA MET A 1 14.93 -1.29 3.77
C MET A 1 15.12 -0.94 2.30
N ASN A 2 14.33 -1.52 1.40
CA ASN A 2 14.40 -1.26 -0.04
C ASN A 2 13.39 -0.17 -0.39
N THR A 3 13.88 1.02 -0.68
CA THR A 3 13.11 2.11 -1.28
C THR A 3 12.84 1.77 -2.74
N LEU A 4 11.58 1.49 -3.08
CA LEU A 4 11.09 1.35 -4.44
C LEU A 4 11.11 2.73 -5.13
N TYR A 5 12.26 3.12 -5.65
CA TYR A 5 12.38 4.29 -6.51
C TYR A 5 11.70 4.00 -7.85
N THR A 6 10.52 4.56 -8.07
CA THR A 6 9.87 4.59 -9.39
C THR A 6 10.44 5.79 -10.16
N PRO A 7 11.11 5.59 -11.32
CA PRO A 7 11.62 6.70 -12.11
C PRO A 7 10.46 7.47 -12.76
N ILE A 8 10.33 8.74 -12.38
CA ILE A 8 9.39 9.71 -12.98
C ILE A 8 10.11 10.38 -14.15
N ILE A 9 9.49 10.40 -15.34
CA ILE A 9 10.05 11.03 -16.54
C ILE A 9 9.12 12.14 -16.99
N GLU A 10 9.64 13.37 -17.02
CA GLU A 10 8.92 14.56 -17.43
C GLU A 10 9.05 14.77 -18.95
N THR A 11 7.96 14.52 -19.68
CA THR A 11 7.76 15.08 -21.02
C THR A 11 6.41 15.82 -21.01
N ASN A 12 6.46 17.16 -21.06
CA ASN A 12 5.29 18.03 -20.86
C ASN A 12 4.47 17.71 -19.58
N ARG A 13 5.21 17.71 -18.45
CA ARG A 13 4.80 17.72 -17.02
C ARG A 13 3.49 17.03 -16.64
N LYS A 14 3.29 15.80 -17.13
CA LYS A 14 2.44 14.82 -16.43
C LYS A 14 3.36 13.77 -15.84
N ILE A 15 3.41 13.69 -14.51
CA ILE A 15 4.09 12.61 -13.79
C ILE A 15 3.29 11.34 -14.07
N ILE A 16 3.85 10.44 -14.86
CA ILE A 16 3.21 9.18 -15.23
C ILE A 16 4.07 8.02 -14.75
N SER A 17 3.47 7.14 -13.95
CA SER A 17 4.13 5.91 -13.50
C SER A 17 4.04 4.85 -14.59
N VAL A 18 5.19 4.35 -15.03
CA VAL A 18 5.29 3.23 -15.99
C VAL A 18 4.55 1.99 -15.49
N LEU A 19 4.65 1.72 -14.19
CA LEU A 19 4.05 0.52 -13.60
C LEU A 19 2.53 0.62 -13.58
N HIS A 20 1.99 1.82 -13.37
CA HIS A 20 0.56 2.06 -13.46
C HIS A 20 0.07 1.97 -14.91
N LEU A 21 0.82 2.50 -15.89
CA LEU A 21 0.50 2.29 -17.31
C LEU A 21 0.51 0.80 -17.68
N ALA A 22 1.48 0.04 -17.17
CA ALA A 22 1.54 -1.41 -17.40
C ALA A 22 0.30 -2.11 -16.82
N PHE A 23 -0.12 -1.73 -15.61
CA PHE A 23 -1.34 -2.25 -14.99
C PHE A 23 -2.60 -1.93 -15.81
N LEU A 24 -2.73 -0.71 -16.31
CA LEU A 24 -3.84 -0.30 -17.17
C LEU A 24 -3.79 -0.98 -18.55
N ALA A 25 -2.61 -1.32 -19.04
CA ALA A 25 -2.42 -2.10 -20.27
C ALA A 25 -2.60 -3.62 -20.04
N HIS A 26 -3.13 -4.03 -18.89
CA HIS A 26 -3.31 -5.43 -18.49
C HIS A 26 -2.01 -6.26 -18.42
N LEU A 27 -0.85 -5.60 -18.29
CA LEU A 27 0.42 -6.25 -17.96
C LEU A 27 0.56 -6.31 -16.43
N ARG A 28 -0.26 -7.17 -15.83
CA ARG A 28 -0.39 -7.34 -14.37
C ARG A 28 -0.53 -8.82 -13.99
N ASP A 29 -0.31 -9.13 -12.73
CA ASP A 29 -0.59 -10.45 -12.15
C ASP A 29 -1.80 -10.35 -11.21
N GLY A 30 -3.00 -10.64 -11.73
CA GLY A 30 -4.25 -10.37 -11.04
C GLY A 30 -4.41 -8.88 -10.71
N ASP A 31 -4.45 -8.55 -9.42
CA ASP A 31 -4.54 -7.18 -8.90
C ASP A 31 -3.16 -6.58 -8.56
N PHE A 32 -2.07 -7.32 -8.80
CA PHE A 32 -0.71 -6.88 -8.47
C PHE A 32 0.01 -6.23 -9.65
N VAL A 33 0.74 -5.17 -9.33
CA VAL A 33 1.58 -4.43 -10.27
C VAL A 33 2.90 -5.17 -10.46
N LEU A 34 3.27 -5.46 -11.72
CA LEU A 34 4.55 -6.10 -12.04
C LEU A 34 5.72 -5.13 -11.83
N PRO A 35 6.88 -5.59 -11.35
CA PRO A 35 8.08 -4.76 -11.24
C PRO A 35 8.65 -4.42 -12.61
N LEU A 36 9.38 -3.30 -12.69
CA LEU A 36 9.92 -2.77 -13.95
C LEU A 36 10.68 -3.80 -14.81
N PRO A 37 11.56 -4.67 -14.26
CA PRO A 37 12.27 -5.66 -15.08
C PRO A 37 11.36 -6.71 -15.72
N GLU A 38 10.24 -7.04 -15.06
CA GLU A 38 9.24 -8.00 -15.55
C GLU A 38 8.38 -7.37 -16.63
N VAL A 39 7.95 -6.12 -16.44
CA VAL A 39 7.28 -5.33 -17.50
C VAL A 39 8.20 -5.22 -18.71
N ALA A 40 9.47 -4.85 -18.51
CA ALA A 40 10.46 -4.77 -19.60
C ALA A 40 10.64 -6.12 -20.30
N SER A 41 10.57 -7.24 -19.59
CA SER A 41 10.74 -8.58 -20.20
C SER A 41 9.68 -8.95 -21.23
N LYS A 42 8.52 -8.28 -21.22
CA LYS A 42 7.44 -8.48 -22.18
C LYS A 42 7.74 -7.86 -23.55
N PHE A 43 8.80 -7.05 -23.67
CA PHE A 43 9.17 -6.34 -24.89
C PHE A 43 10.57 -6.75 -25.38
N LYS A 44 10.81 -6.56 -26.69
CA LYS A 44 12.12 -6.79 -27.29
C LYS A 44 13.00 -5.54 -27.12
N TRP A 45 14.23 -5.75 -26.65
CA TRP A 45 15.22 -4.70 -26.45
C TRP A 45 16.47 -4.97 -27.30
N SER A 46 17.11 -3.90 -27.77
CA SER A 46 18.34 -3.98 -28.56
C SER A 46 19.60 -4.27 -27.74
N PHE A 47 19.48 -4.31 -26.41
CA PHE A 47 20.60 -4.46 -25.49
C PHE A 47 20.20 -5.31 -24.28
N ASP A 48 21.19 -5.91 -23.60
CA ASP A 48 20.97 -6.72 -22.40
C ASP A 48 20.76 -5.85 -21.16
N TYR A 49 19.55 -5.32 -21.04
CA TYR A 49 19.15 -4.50 -19.90
C TYR A 49 19.28 -5.23 -18.55
N ARG A 50 19.15 -6.57 -18.51
CA ARG A 50 19.23 -7.33 -17.26
C ARG A 50 20.64 -7.32 -16.69
N HIS A 51 21.64 -7.41 -17.56
CA HIS A 51 23.04 -7.27 -17.19
C HIS A 51 23.31 -5.87 -16.61
N PHE A 52 22.90 -4.81 -17.31
CA PHE A 52 23.13 -3.43 -16.87
C PHE A 52 22.42 -3.08 -15.55
N LEU A 53 21.23 -3.64 -15.30
CA LEU A 53 20.52 -3.45 -14.03
C LEU A 53 21.27 -4.01 -12.80
N ARG A 54 22.15 -5.01 -13.00
CA ARG A 54 22.96 -5.64 -11.94
C ARG A 54 24.34 -5.02 -11.77
N MET A 55 24.70 -4.06 -12.62
CA MET A 55 25.96 -3.34 -12.51
C MET A 55 25.93 -2.31 -11.36
N ASN A 56 26.95 -1.45 -11.32
CA ASN A 56 27.02 -0.33 -10.39
C ASN A 56 25.70 0.49 -10.38
N PRO A 57 25.27 1.01 -9.20
CA PRO A 57 24.05 1.80 -9.06
C PRO A 57 23.84 2.90 -10.09
N ARG A 58 24.91 3.57 -10.55
CA ARG A 58 24.81 4.62 -11.58
C ARG A 58 24.31 4.07 -12.92
N ILE A 59 24.89 2.96 -13.36
CA ILE A 59 24.51 2.30 -14.62
C ILE A 59 23.10 1.72 -14.49
N SER A 60 22.78 1.13 -13.34
CA SER A 60 21.45 0.61 -13.06
C SER A 60 20.39 1.72 -13.13
N ALA A 61 20.62 2.86 -12.48
CA ALA A 61 19.70 4.01 -12.52
C ALA A 61 19.51 4.58 -13.94
N CYS A 62 20.61 4.72 -14.70
CA CYS A 62 20.53 5.14 -16.11
C CYS A 62 19.71 4.14 -16.94
N THR A 63 19.93 2.85 -16.72
CA THR A 63 19.19 1.78 -17.41
C THR A 63 17.72 1.80 -17.06
N GLN A 64 17.37 1.92 -15.77
CA GLN A 64 15.98 2.03 -15.30
C GLN A 64 15.29 3.26 -15.90
N SER A 65 15.98 4.41 -15.93
CA SER A 65 15.45 5.65 -16.53
C SER A 65 15.24 5.51 -18.03
N TYR A 66 16.19 4.89 -18.74
CA TYR A 66 16.05 4.61 -20.17
C TYR A 66 14.86 3.68 -20.45
N LEU A 67 14.77 2.56 -19.72
CA LEU A 67 13.69 1.60 -19.85
C LEU A 67 12.34 2.25 -19.57
N ALA A 68 12.25 3.02 -18.48
CA ALA A 68 11.04 3.73 -18.11
C ALA A 68 10.59 4.69 -19.21
N SER A 69 11.52 5.46 -19.81
CA SER A 69 11.19 6.41 -20.88
C SER A 69 10.56 5.70 -22.06
N ARG A 70 11.21 4.64 -22.53
CA ARG A 70 10.74 3.83 -23.66
C ARG A 70 9.45 3.09 -23.35
N LEU A 71 9.28 2.60 -22.14
CA LEU A 71 8.05 1.94 -21.73
C LEU A 71 6.87 2.91 -21.68
N VAL A 72 7.05 4.18 -21.31
CA VAL A 72 5.96 5.18 -21.42
C VAL A 72 5.50 5.30 -22.87
N ASP A 73 6.44 5.43 -23.81
CA ASP A 73 6.13 5.55 -25.25
C ASP A 73 5.41 4.31 -25.79
N ILE A 74 5.79 3.12 -25.32
CA ILE A 74 5.20 1.83 -25.75
C ILE A 74 3.85 1.57 -25.09
N LEU A 75 3.71 1.83 -23.79
CA LEU A 75 2.52 1.47 -23.00
C LEU A 75 1.38 2.46 -23.20
N SER A 76 1.67 3.75 -23.38
CA SER A 76 0.64 4.77 -23.58
C SER A 76 -0.36 4.43 -24.70
N PRO A 77 0.07 4.05 -25.93
CA PRO A 77 -0.87 3.65 -26.97
C PRO A 77 -1.59 2.33 -26.66
N LEU A 78 -0.94 1.39 -25.95
CA LEU A 78 -1.58 0.13 -25.55
C LEU A 78 -2.73 0.38 -24.56
N VAL A 79 -2.53 1.24 -23.56
CA VAL A 79 -3.60 1.62 -22.61
C VAL A 79 -4.78 2.26 -23.35
N VAL A 80 -4.50 3.14 -24.31
CA VAL A 80 -5.55 3.78 -25.13
C VAL A 80 -6.30 2.75 -25.95
N ALA A 81 -5.62 1.73 -26.48
CA ALA A 81 -6.25 0.64 -27.22
C ALA A 81 -7.11 -0.28 -26.34
N CYS A 82 -6.74 -0.48 -25.07
CA CYS A 82 -7.50 -1.30 -24.13
C CYS A 82 -8.74 -0.59 -23.56
N SER A 83 -8.71 0.73 -23.43
CA SER A 83 -9.80 1.52 -22.87
C SER A 83 -10.14 2.71 -23.78
N SER A 84 -9.55 3.88 -23.52
CA SER A 84 -9.70 5.08 -24.33
C SER A 84 -8.69 6.15 -23.89
N LYS A 85 -8.53 7.19 -24.70
CA LYS A 85 -7.68 8.33 -24.35
C LYS A 85 -8.23 9.14 -23.17
N ASP A 86 -9.55 9.27 -23.09
CA ASP A 86 -10.22 10.02 -22.02
C ASP A 86 -10.12 9.30 -20.69
N SER A 87 -10.30 7.96 -20.67
CA SER A 87 -10.05 7.14 -19.48
C SER A 87 -8.62 7.29 -18.99
N LEU A 88 -7.62 7.25 -19.86
CA LEU A 88 -6.23 7.47 -19.48
C LEU A 88 -5.99 8.87 -18.88
N ASN A 89 -6.61 9.91 -19.45
CA ASN A 89 -6.50 11.27 -18.93
C ASN A 89 -7.15 11.41 -17.53
N LEU A 90 -8.28 10.74 -17.31
CA LEU A 90 -8.95 10.69 -16.01
C LEU A 90 -8.05 10.00 -14.96
N GLU A 91 -7.47 8.85 -15.29
CA GLU A 91 -6.55 8.12 -14.39
C GLU A 91 -5.34 8.98 -13.99
N ILE A 92 -4.71 9.65 -14.96
CA ILE A 92 -3.57 10.54 -14.67
C ILE A 92 -4.01 11.70 -13.75
N SER A 93 -5.20 12.25 -13.96
CA SER A 93 -5.72 13.34 -13.12
C SER A 93 -6.05 12.86 -11.70
N ALA A 94 -6.61 11.65 -11.57
CA ALA A 94 -6.88 11.02 -10.29
C ALA A 94 -5.59 10.76 -9.51
N LEU A 95 -4.55 10.23 -10.16
CA LEU A 95 -3.23 10.03 -9.54
C LEU A 95 -2.62 11.34 -9.02
N GLN A 96 -2.77 12.43 -9.77
CA GLN A 96 -2.31 13.75 -9.31
C GLN A 96 -3.07 14.23 -8.07
N ALA A 97 -4.38 14.00 -8.01
CA ALA A 97 -5.19 14.33 -6.83
C ALA A 97 -4.75 13.50 -5.61
N VAL A 98 -4.59 12.18 -5.78
CA VAL A 98 -4.13 11.27 -4.71
C VAL A 98 -2.74 11.67 -4.22
N ASN A 99 -1.79 11.96 -5.12
CA ASN A 99 -0.46 12.41 -4.74
C ASN A 99 -0.50 13.70 -3.91
N ARG A 100 -1.38 14.65 -4.26
CA ARG A 100 -1.57 15.88 -3.46
C ARG A 100 -2.14 15.58 -2.08
N MET A 101 -3.12 14.68 -1.98
CA MET A 101 -3.67 14.25 -0.69
C MET A 101 -2.59 13.61 0.19
N CYS A 102 -1.76 12.73 -0.36
CA CYS A 102 -0.67 12.09 0.36
C CYS A 102 0.42 13.08 0.79
N LEU A 103 0.75 14.07 -0.04
CA LEU A 103 1.76 15.09 0.28
C LEU A 103 1.28 16.08 1.34
N ASN A 104 0.01 16.47 1.29
CA ASN A 104 -0.57 17.38 2.27
C ASN A 104 -0.81 16.68 3.61
N GLY A 105 -1.07 15.37 3.57
CA GLY A 105 -1.42 14.60 4.76
C GLY A 105 -2.74 15.06 5.37
N PHE A 106 -2.91 14.77 6.65
CA PHE A 106 -4.01 15.27 7.46
C PHE A 106 -3.44 15.79 8.78
N GLU A 107 -4.03 16.86 9.29
CA GLU A 107 -3.69 17.35 10.62
C GLU A 107 -4.25 16.39 11.66
N PHE A 108 -3.41 16.03 12.63
CA PHE A 108 -3.77 15.10 13.68
C PHE A 108 -3.35 15.69 15.03
N ASP A 109 -4.33 15.92 15.89
CA ASP A 109 -4.08 16.43 17.25
C ASP A 109 -3.55 15.31 18.14
N ASN A 110 -2.23 15.31 18.29
CA ASN A 110 -1.53 14.34 19.13
C ASN A 110 -1.90 14.47 20.61
N GLU A 111 -2.15 15.69 21.12
CA GLU A 111 -2.48 15.89 22.53
C GLU A 111 -3.87 15.36 22.84
N LEU A 112 -4.85 15.66 21.98
CA LEU A 112 -6.20 15.10 22.10
C LEU A 112 -6.16 13.58 22.02
N CYS A 113 -5.40 13.01 21.09
CA CYS A 113 -5.25 11.56 20.94
C CYS A 113 -4.64 10.91 22.20
N LEU A 114 -3.55 11.47 22.73
CA LEU A 114 -2.91 10.94 23.94
C LEU A 114 -3.82 11.05 25.17
N ASN A 115 -4.57 12.14 25.29
CA ASN A 115 -5.55 12.32 26.36
C ASN A 115 -6.70 11.30 26.25
N LEU A 116 -7.20 11.05 25.04
CA LEU A 116 -8.22 10.02 24.80
C LEU A 116 -7.70 8.61 25.08
N LEU A 117 -6.49 8.28 24.62
CA LEU A 117 -5.84 7.00 24.90
C LEU A 117 -5.65 6.79 26.40
N GLY A 118 -5.26 7.83 27.14
CA GLY A 118 -5.13 7.77 28.60
C GLY A 118 -6.47 7.52 29.30
N LYS A 119 -7.55 8.18 28.86
CA LYS A 119 -8.91 7.95 29.38
C LYS A 119 -9.40 6.53 29.09
N LEU A 120 -9.21 6.05 27.85
CA LEU A 120 -9.60 4.71 27.43
C LEU A 120 -8.85 3.63 28.21
N ARG A 121 -7.54 3.78 28.43
CA ARG A 121 -6.77 2.82 29.25
C ARG A 121 -7.31 2.73 30.68
N LYS A 122 -7.56 3.86 31.33
CA LYS A 122 -8.14 3.88 32.68
C LYS A 122 -9.51 3.19 32.73
N GLN A 123 -10.36 3.44 31.74
CA GLN A 123 -11.67 2.78 31.67
C GLN A 123 -11.54 1.29 31.43
N MET A 124 -10.61 0.86 30.58
CA MET A 124 -10.32 -0.54 30.32
C MET A 124 -9.82 -1.25 31.58
N GLU A 125 -8.87 -0.66 32.31
CA GLU A 125 -8.36 -1.19 33.58
C GLU A 125 -9.49 -1.33 34.63
N LEU A 126 -10.38 -0.35 34.75
CA LEU A 126 -11.52 -0.43 35.66
C LEU A 126 -12.49 -1.55 35.26
N LEU A 127 -12.77 -1.70 33.97
CA LEU A 127 -13.66 -2.75 33.46
C LEU A 127 -13.04 -4.14 33.65
N GLU A 128 -11.73 -4.27 33.43
CA GLU A 128 -11.00 -5.52 33.67
C GLU A 128 -11.08 -5.94 35.14
N LEU A 129 -10.89 -4.99 36.06
CA LEU A 129 -11.04 -5.23 37.50
C LEU A 129 -12.47 -5.65 37.85
N GLU A 130 -13.50 -4.96 37.33
CA GLU A 130 -14.90 -5.31 37.56
C GLU A 130 -15.23 -6.72 37.03
N CYS A 131 -14.69 -7.08 35.87
CA CYS A 131 -14.83 -8.43 35.32
C CYS A 131 -14.11 -9.50 36.15
N HIS A 132 -12.93 -9.19 36.69
CA HIS A 132 -12.18 -10.10 37.57
C HIS A 132 -12.90 -10.28 38.91
N ASP A 133 -13.44 -9.20 39.48
CA ASP A 133 -14.25 -9.22 40.70
C ASP A 133 -15.53 -10.03 40.50
N PHE A 134 -16.23 -9.84 39.37
CA PHE A 134 -17.43 -10.60 39.03
C PHE A 134 -17.15 -12.09 38.78
N ALA A 135 -16.02 -12.42 38.14
CA ALA A 135 -15.62 -13.80 37.88
C ALA A 135 -14.93 -14.49 39.07
N GLY A 136 -14.56 -13.73 40.11
CA GLY A 136 -13.84 -14.21 41.31
C GLY A 136 -12.41 -14.68 41.03
N LYS A 137 -11.84 -14.36 39.87
CA LYS A 137 -10.47 -14.70 39.48
C LYS A 137 -9.98 -13.80 38.35
N SER A 138 -8.66 -13.63 38.25
CA SER A 138 -8.04 -12.99 37.09
C SER A 138 -8.01 -13.94 35.89
N PHE A 139 -8.31 -13.40 34.71
CA PHE A 139 -8.20 -14.09 33.43
C PHE A 139 -7.95 -13.07 32.32
N ASN A 140 -7.43 -13.52 31.18
CA ASN A 140 -7.16 -12.65 30.06
C ASN A 140 -8.46 -12.36 29.28
N LEU A 141 -8.93 -11.11 29.36
CA LEU A 141 -10.13 -10.65 28.66
C LEU A 141 -9.95 -10.56 27.13
N ASP A 142 -8.71 -10.46 26.64
CA ASP A 142 -8.40 -10.52 25.22
C ASP A 142 -8.45 -11.96 24.65
N SER A 143 -8.49 -12.97 25.52
CA SER A 143 -8.58 -14.38 25.11
C SER A 143 -10.02 -14.84 25.09
N SER A 144 -10.60 -14.94 23.89
CA SER A 144 -11.97 -15.43 23.68
C SER A 144 -12.24 -16.82 24.29
N ILE A 145 -11.20 -17.66 24.39
CA ILE A 145 -11.29 -18.99 25.02
C ILE A 145 -11.45 -18.86 26.54
N GLN A 146 -10.64 -18.04 27.19
CA GLN A 146 -10.71 -17.88 28.65
C GLN A 146 -11.99 -17.15 29.10
N VAL A 147 -12.49 -16.22 28.29
CA VAL A 147 -13.77 -15.53 28.53
C VAL A 147 -14.93 -16.53 28.51
N SER A 148 -15.02 -17.37 27.47
CA SER A 148 -16.12 -18.33 27.30
C SER A 148 -16.11 -19.46 28.34
N GLU A 149 -14.95 -19.88 28.84
CA GLU A 149 -14.84 -20.82 29.96
C GLU A 149 -15.40 -20.24 31.28
N ASN A 150 -15.27 -18.93 31.48
CA ASN A 150 -15.75 -18.25 32.70
C ASN A 150 -17.24 -17.94 32.63
N GLU A 151 -17.76 -17.60 31.46
CA GLU A 151 -19.21 -17.44 31.23
C GLU A 151 -19.94 -18.76 31.49
N ASN A 152 -19.50 -19.88 30.89
CA ASN A 152 -20.15 -21.18 31.04
C ASN A 152 -20.16 -21.70 32.49
N ARG A 153 -19.15 -21.33 33.29
CA ARG A 153 -19.08 -21.70 34.71
C ARG A 153 -20.01 -20.86 35.58
N ASN A 154 -20.10 -19.54 35.36
CA ASN A 154 -20.99 -18.69 36.14
C ASN A 154 -22.48 -19.01 35.90
N PHE A 155 -22.85 -19.46 34.70
CA PHE A 155 -24.21 -19.96 34.41
C PHE A 155 -24.52 -21.32 35.04
N SER A 156 -23.52 -22.13 35.41
CA SER A 156 -23.74 -23.42 36.08
C SER A 156 -23.89 -23.31 37.61
N PHE A 157 -23.54 -22.17 38.21
CA PHE A 157 -23.78 -21.86 39.63
C PHE A 157 -25.12 -21.14 39.90
N GLN A 158 -25.88 -20.76 38.85
CA GLN A 158 -27.21 -20.14 38.97
C GLN A 158 -28.39 -21.08 38.67
N LYS A 159 -28.15 -22.39 38.57
CA LYS A 159 -29.19 -23.44 38.53
C LYS A 159 -29.16 -24.24 39.83
#